data_AF-A0A414ZGJ2-F1
#
_entry.id   AF-A0A414ZGJ2-F1
#
_cell.length_a   1.000
_cell.length_b   1.000
_cell.length_c   1.000
_cell.angle_alpha   90.00
_cell.angle_beta   90.00
_cell.angle_gamma   90.00
#
_symmetry.space_group_name_H-M   'P 1'
#
loop_
_entity.id
_entity.type
_entity.pdbx_description
1 polymer ?
#
loop_
_entity_poly.entity_id
_entity_poly.type
_entity_poly.pdbx_seq_one_letter_code
_entity_poly.pdbx_strand_id
1 'polypeptide(L)'
;MKMKRLKQCLLLITILGGLSISEACAQKNNFANLARYAKENAALPKPVKKEKRVVFMGNSITEGWVRTHPDFFKTNGYIGRGISGQTSYQFLLRFREDVINLSPALVVINAGTNDVAENVGPYNEEYTFGNIVSMVELAKANKIKVILTSVLPAATFKWRPEIKDVPQKIQSLNARVAAYAKANKIPYVNYYQAMVLDENGALNPQYTKDGVHPTSEGYDIMEPIIKKAIEDML
;
A
#
# COMPACT_ATOMS: atom_id res chain seq x y z
N MET A 1 -43.54 41.07 16.21
CA MET A 1 -42.68 40.08 16.92
C MET A 1 -42.67 38.69 16.29
N LYS A 2 -43.80 38.14 15.81
CA LYS A 2 -43.89 36.80 15.17
C LYS A 2 -43.04 36.63 13.91
N MET A 3 -43.01 37.61 13.00
CA MET A 3 -42.21 37.53 11.75
C MET A 3 -40.70 37.48 11.96
N LYS A 4 -40.17 38.11 13.03
CA LYS A 4 -38.72 38.13 13.30
C LYS A 4 -38.24 36.76 13.80
N ARG A 5 -39.06 36.10 14.63
CA ARG A 5 -38.84 34.71 15.06
C ARG A 5 -38.96 33.72 13.90
N LEU A 6 -39.90 33.91 12.98
CA LEU A 6 -40.04 33.07 11.79
C LEU A 6 -38.82 33.15 10.87
N LYS A 7 -38.30 34.37 10.61
CA LYS A 7 -37.07 34.57 9.83
C LYS A 7 -35.84 33.98 10.52
N GLN A 8 -35.73 34.08 11.85
CA GLN A 8 -34.65 33.45 12.62
C GLN A 8 -34.72 31.91 12.59
N CYS A 9 -35.92 31.33 12.70
CA CYS A 9 -36.11 29.88 12.54
C CYS A 9 -35.75 29.41 11.13
N LEU A 10 -36.15 30.15 10.08
CA LEU A 10 -35.83 29.79 8.69
C LEU A 10 -34.31 29.86 8.41
N LEU A 11 -33.61 30.83 9.02
CA LEU A 11 -32.16 30.96 8.94
C LEU A 11 -31.43 29.82 9.68
N LEU A 12 -31.94 29.40 10.84
CA LEU A 12 -31.39 28.25 11.57
C LEU A 12 -31.60 26.93 10.82
N ILE A 13 -32.77 26.72 10.21
CA ILE A 13 -33.07 25.52 9.41
C ILE A 13 -32.17 25.43 8.17
N THR A 14 -31.87 26.55 7.52
CA THR A 14 -30.97 26.58 6.36
C THR A 14 -29.51 26.31 6.74
N ILE A 15 -29.03 26.83 7.87
CA ILE A 15 -27.68 26.54 8.39
C ILE A 15 -27.56 25.06 8.82
N LEU A 16 -28.55 24.52 9.53
CA LEU A 16 -28.56 23.11 9.96
C LEU A 16 -28.72 22.13 8.79
N GLY A 17 -29.52 22.50 7.77
CA GLY A 17 -29.66 21.72 6.53
C GLY A 17 -28.39 21.72 5.67
N GLY A 18 -27.64 22.83 5.65
CA GLY A 18 -26.36 22.90 4.92
C GLY A 18 -25.27 22.01 5.54
N LEU A 19 -25.22 21.92 6.86
CA LEU A 19 -24.26 21.07 7.59
C LEU A 19 -24.48 19.58 7.31
N SER A 20 -25.74 19.12 7.34
CA SER A 20 -26.08 17.71 7.13
C SER A 20 -25.85 17.22 5.69
N ILE A 21 -25.97 18.11 4.69
CA ILE A 21 -25.63 17.79 3.28
C ILE A 21 -24.10 17.68 3.10
N SER A 22 -23.32 18.51 3.80
CA SER A 22 -21.85 18.45 3.75
C SER A 22 -21.27 17.18 4.38
N GLU A 23 -21.82 16.73 5.52
CA GLU A 23 -21.45 15.48 6.18
C GLU A 23 -21.72 14.25 5.31
N ALA A 24 -22.89 14.20 4.66
CA ALA A 24 -23.26 13.11 3.77
C ALA A 24 -22.39 13.04 2.49
N CYS A 25 -21.85 14.17 2.02
CA CYS A 25 -20.93 14.22 0.88
C CYS A 25 -19.51 13.78 1.28
N ALA A 26 -19.04 14.14 2.47
CA ALA A 26 -17.73 13.74 2.99
C ALA A 26 -17.63 12.23 3.21
N GLN A 27 -18.71 11.58 3.67
CA GLN A 27 -18.75 10.13 3.94
C GLN A 27 -19.00 9.28 2.68
N LYS A 28 -19.32 9.91 1.54
CA LYS A 28 -19.59 9.23 0.26
C LYS A 28 -18.33 8.79 -0.50
N ASN A 29 -17.17 9.34 -0.16
CA ASN A 29 -15.92 8.97 -0.80
C ASN A 29 -15.29 7.79 -0.07
N ASN A 30 -15.47 6.58 -0.61
CA ASN A 30 -14.78 5.36 -0.18
C ASN A 30 -13.29 5.40 -0.59
N PHE A 31 -12.57 6.45 -0.19
CA PHE A 31 -11.23 6.78 -0.65
C PHE A 31 -10.23 5.64 -0.37
N ALA A 32 -10.29 5.05 0.82
CA ALA A 32 -9.43 3.93 1.23
C ALA A 32 -9.93 2.54 0.77
N ASN A 33 -11.15 2.45 0.25
CA ASN A 33 -11.79 1.19 -0.15
C ASN A 33 -11.83 0.11 0.96
N LEU A 34 -12.20 0.47 2.19
CA LEU A 34 -12.22 -0.46 3.34
C LEU A 34 -13.15 -1.67 3.13
N ALA A 35 -14.18 -1.53 2.28
CA ALA A 35 -15.09 -2.61 1.95
C ALA A 35 -14.42 -3.75 1.15
N ARG A 36 -13.30 -3.49 0.45
CA ARG A 36 -12.65 -4.43 -0.48
C ARG A 36 -12.28 -5.78 0.15
N TYR A 37 -11.84 -5.76 1.41
CA TYR A 37 -11.41 -6.95 2.16
C TYR A 37 -12.23 -7.18 3.42
N ALA A 38 -13.29 -6.40 3.68
CA ALA A 38 -14.05 -6.51 4.93
C ALA A 38 -14.60 -7.92 5.16
N LYS A 39 -15.14 -8.56 4.11
CA LYS A 39 -15.68 -9.93 4.18
C LYS A 39 -14.56 -10.95 4.40
N GLU A 40 -13.46 -10.82 3.67
CA GLU A 40 -12.29 -11.70 3.78
C GLU A 40 -11.61 -11.56 5.14
N ASN A 41 -11.52 -10.34 5.69
CA ASN A 41 -11.00 -10.06 7.03
C ASN A 41 -11.87 -10.70 8.10
N ALA A 42 -13.19 -10.56 8.01
CA ALA A 42 -14.14 -11.15 8.96
C ALA A 42 -14.16 -12.68 8.92
N ALA A 43 -13.83 -13.29 7.78
CA ALA A 43 -13.77 -14.74 7.60
C ALA A 43 -12.46 -15.37 8.11
N LEU A 44 -11.43 -14.58 8.39
CA LEU A 44 -10.16 -15.10 8.89
C LEU A 44 -10.30 -15.59 10.33
N PRO A 45 -9.89 -16.82 10.66
CA PRO A 45 -9.85 -17.26 12.04
C PRO A 45 -8.83 -16.41 12.82
N LYS A 46 -9.07 -16.27 14.12
CA LYS A 46 -8.05 -15.70 15.02
C LYS A 46 -6.77 -16.53 14.90
N PRO A 47 -5.58 -15.88 14.84
CA PRO A 47 -4.34 -16.64 14.75
C PRO A 47 -4.21 -17.63 15.91
N VAL A 48 -3.86 -18.88 15.61
CA VAL A 48 -3.59 -19.87 16.66
C VAL A 48 -2.22 -19.62 17.30
N LYS A 49 -2.01 -20.11 18.52
CA LYS A 49 -0.74 -19.96 19.23
C LYS A 49 0.38 -20.59 18.36
N LYS A 50 1.37 -19.78 17.96
CA LYS A 50 2.50 -20.08 17.05
C LYS A 50 2.23 -19.94 15.54
N GLU A 51 1.05 -19.48 15.11
CA GLU A 51 0.82 -19.17 13.70
C GLU A 51 1.70 -17.99 13.26
N LYS A 52 2.54 -18.24 12.25
CA LYS A 52 3.45 -17.25 11.65
C LYS A 52 2.78 -16.50 10.50
N ARG A 53 1.58 -15.95 10.77
CA ARG A 53 0.78 -15.22 9.76
C ARG A 53 1.54 -14.01 9.23
N VAL A 54 1.62 -13.90 7.91
CA VAL A 54 2.26 -12.76 7.23
C VAL A 54 1.24 -12.05 6.36
N VAL A 55 1.18 -10.72 6.47
CA VAL A 55 0.35 -9.88 5.59
C VAL A 55 1.23 -9.15 4.58
N PHE A 56 0.83 -9.15 3.32
CA PHE A 56 1.45 -8.38 2.25
C PHE A 56 0.57 -7.15 1.95
N MET A 57 1.05 -5.98 2.32
CA MET A 57 0.40 -4.69 2.09
C MET A 57 0.97 -4.05 0.81
N GLY A 58 0.09 -3.73 -0.15
CA GLY A 58 0.54 -3.07 -1.38
C GLY A 58 -0.58 -2.69 -2.36
N ASN A 59 -0.20 -2.48 -3.61
CA ASN A 59 -1.08 -2.01 -4.69
C ASN A 59 -1.42 -3.16 -5.68
N SER A 60 -1.56 -2.83 -6.97
CA SER A 60 -1.81 -3.75 -8.08
C SER A 60 -0.71 -4.80 -8.26
N ILE A 61 0.53 -4.51 -7.87
CA ILE A 61 1.61 -5.51 -7.90
C ILE A 61 1.32 -6.62 -6.88
N THR A 62 0.95 -6.26 -5.65
CA THR A 62 0.58 -7.24 -4.63
C THR A 62 -0.74 -7.94 -4.95
N GLU A 63 -1.74 -7.23 -5.47
CA GLU A 63 -3.02 -7.83 -5.88
C GLU A 63 -2.82 -8.80 -7.06
N GLY A 64 -1.99 -8.39 -8.03
CA GLY A 64 -1.61 -9.21 -9.17
C GLY A 64 -0.85 -10.46 -8.76
N TRP A 65 0.04 -10.37 -7.77
CA TRP A 65 0.78 -11.52 -7.26
C TRP A 65 -0.14 -12.61 -6.72
N VAL A 66 -1.11 -12.24 -5.88
CA VAL A 66 -2.09 -13.19 -5.32
C VAL A 66 -2.90 -13.89 -6.43
N ARG A 67 -3.24 -13.15 -7.49
CA ARG A 67 -3.98 -13.69 -8.63
C ARG A 67 -3.11 -14.60 -9.50
N THR A 68 -1.86 -14.23 -9.73
CA THR A 68 -0.95 -14.95 -10.64
C THR A 68 -0.36 -16.19 -9.96
N HIS A 69 0.13 -16.08 -8.72
CA HIS A 69 0.69 -17.19 -7.92
C HIS A 69 -0.12 -17.41 -6.62
N PRO A 70 -1.37 -17.87 -6.68
CA PRO A 70 -2.18 -18.07 -5.48
C PRO A 70 -1.58 -19.10 -4.51
N ASP A 71 -0.84 -20.09 -5.02
CA ASP A 71 -0.25 -21.15 -4.21
C ASP A 71 0.91 -20.65 -3.36
N PHE A 72 1.66 -19.63 -3.81
CA PHE A 72 2.67 -18.96 -2.98
C PHE A 72 2.05 -18.39 -1.70
N PHE A 73 0.85 -17.82 -1.79
CA PHE A 73 0.16 -17.29 -0.61
C PHE A 73 -0.48 -18.40 0.23
N LYS A 74 -1.20 -19.32 -0.39
CA LYS A 74 -1.93 -20.39 0.32
C LYS A 74 -1.01 -21.33 1.07
N THR A 75 0.05 -21.82 0.42
CA THR A 75 0.94 -22.83 1.00
C THR A 75 1.79 -22.29 2.14
N ASN A 76 2.15 -21.00 2.10
CA ASN A 76 2.96 -20.36 3.14
C ASN A 76 2.12 -19.67 4.23
N GLY A 77 0.79 -19.70 4.14
CA GLY A 77 -0.09 -19.00 5.10
C GLY A 77 0.03 -17.47 5.02
N TYR A 78 0.34 -16.94 3.84
CA TYR A 78 0.43 -15.50 3.60
C TYR A 78 -0.92 -14.92 3.18
N ILE A 79 -1.15 -13.66 3.55
CA ILE A 79 -2.40 -12.95 3.31
C ILE A 79 -2.10 -11.72 2.46
N GLY A 80 -2.55 -11.74 1.21
CA GLY A 80 -2.44 -10.58 0.32
C GLY A 80 -3.51 -9.53 0.61
N ARG A 81 -3.07 -8.28 0.80
CA ARG A 81 -3.91 -7.09 0.97
C ARG A 81 -3.47 -6.00 -0.02
N GLY A 82 -3.37 -6.40 -1.29
CA GLY A 82 -3.11 -5.52 -2.41
C GLY A 82 -4.38 -4.92 -2.98
N ILE A 83 -4.42 -3.60 -3.24
CA ILE A 83 -5.55 -2.99 -3.96
C ILE A 83 -5.02 -2.16 -5.12
N SER A 84 -5.44 -2.53 -6.34
CA SER A 84 -5.01 -1.87 -7.57
C SER A 84 -5.24 -0.36 -7.54
N GLY A 85 -4.25 0.40 -8.05
CA GLY A 85 -4.29 1.85 -8.15
C GLY A 85 -4.05 2.63 -6.85
N GLN A 86 -4.07 1.97 -5.68
CA GLN A 86 -3.87 2.65 -4.40
C GLN A 86 -2.42 3.09 -4.15
N THR A 87 -2.31 4.17 -3.38
CA THR A 87 -1.08 4.83 -2.93
C THR A 87 -0.84 4.61 -1.43
N SER A 88 0.32 5.03 -0.93
CA SER A 88 0.67 4.95 0.49
C SER A 88 -0.36 5.61 1.42
N TYR A 89 -1.04 6.67 0.97
CA TYR A 89 -2.09 7.36 1.73
C TYR A 89 -3.24 6.41 2.08
N GLN A 90 -3.70 5.65 1.08
CA GLN A 90 -4.80 4.71 1.25
C GLN A 90 -4.36 3.47 2.03
N PHE A 91 -3.11 3.04 1.87
CA PHE A 91 -2.54 1.96 2.68
C PHE A 91 -2.56 2.32 4.16
N LEU A 92 -2.13 3.54 4.50
CA LEU A 92 -2.15 4.03 5.88
C LEU A 92 -3.57 4.04 6.46
N LEU A 93 -4.55 4.52 5.71
CA LEU A 93 -5.96 4.55 6.14
C LEU A 93 -6.53 3.14 6.40
N ARG A 94 -6.17 2.15 5.59
CA ARG A 94 -6.65 0.77 5.74
C ARG A 94 -5.74 -0.12 6.59
N PHE A 95 -4.60 0.38 7.04
CA PHE A 95 -3.58 -0.42 7.75
C PHE A 95 -4.15 -1.08 9.02
N ARG A 96 -5.06 -0.40 9.72
CA ARG A 96 -5.73 -0.98 10.88
C ARG A 96 -6.57 -2.21 10.50
N GLU A 97 -7.45 -2.07 9.53
CA GLU A 97 -8.38 -3.13 9.14
C GLU A 97 -7.69 -4.28 8.42
N ASP A 98 -6.76 -3.97 7.51
CA ASP A 98 -6.13 -4.94 6.64
C ASP A 98 -4.81 -5.51 7.18
N VAL A 99 -4.26 -4.97 8.27
CA VAL A 99 -3.04 -5.49 8.88
C VAL A 99 -3.22 -5.71 10.38
N ILE A 100 -3.47 -4.64 11.15
CA ILE A 100 -3.44 -4.72 12.62
C ILE A 100 -4.50 -5.70 13.14
N ASN A 101 -5.75 -5.56 12.68
CA ASN A 101 -6.87 -6.39 13.13
C ASN A 101 -6.71 -7.87 12.71
N LEU A 102 -5.84 -8.17 11.74
CA LEU A 102 -5.52 -9.54 11.33
C LEU A 102 -4.49 -10.21 12.24
N SER A 103 -3.90 -9.45 13.18
CA SER A 103 -2.91 -9.89 14.16
C SER A 103 -1.75 -10.72 13.57
N PRO A 104 -1.08 -10.26 12.49
CA PRO A 104 0.01 -11.01 11.89
C PRO A 104 1.27 -10.97 12.77
N ALA A 105 2.13 -11.97 12.60
CA ALA A 105 3.48 -11.93 13.14
C ALA A 105 4.37 -10.91 12.40
N LEU A 106 4.10 -10.72 11.10
CA LEU A 106 4.90 -9.88 10.21
C LEU A 106 4.04 -9.23 9.11
N VAL A 107 4.39 -8.02 8.72
CA VAL A 107 3.87 -7.34 7.53
C VAL A 107 4.99 -7.02 6.55
N VAL A 108 4.78 -7.33 5.27
CA VAL A 108 5.61 -6.90 4.15
C VAL A 108 4.92 -5.69 3.51
N ILE A 109 5.65 -4.58 3.35
CA ILE A 109 5.10 -3.34 2.78
C ILE A 109 5.83 -3.01 1.49
N ASN A 110 5.09 -3.02 0.37
CA ASN A 110 5.54 -2.50 -0.93
C ASN A 110 4.67 -1.31 -1.32
N ALA A 111 5.22 -0.10 -1.23
CA ALA A 111 4.47 1.15 -1.41
C ALA A 111 5.30 2.20 -2.14
N GLY A 112 4.66 2.99 -3.01
CA GLY A 112 5.28 4.12 -3.70
C GLY A 112 4.99 4.18 -5.20
N THR A 113 4.76 3.06 -5.90
CA THR A 113 4.56 3.06 -7.37
C THR A 113 3.48 4.04 -7.82
N ASN A 114 2.30 3.98 -7.19
CA ASN A 114 1.16 4.82 -7.56
C ASN A 114 1.23 6.23 -6.97
N ASP A 115 2.03 6.42 -5.93
CA ASP A 115 2.36 7.74 -5.41
C ASP A 115 3.21 8.49 -6.43
N VAL A 116 4.26 7.84 -6.95
CA VAL A 116 5.11 8.37 -8.02
C VAL A 116 4.30 8.58 -9.31
N ALA A 117 3.32 7.72 -9.58
CA ALA A 117 2.39 7.85 -10.70
C ALA A 117 1.29 8.91 -10.46
N GLU A 118 1.31 9.63 -9.34
CA GLU A 118 0.37 10.72 -9.06
C GLU A 118 -1.11 10.29 -9.12
N ASN A 119 -1.42 9.05 -8.72
CA ASN A 119 -2.77 8.51 -8.82
C ASN A 119 -3.79 9.24 -7.92
N VAL A 120 -3.33 9.91 -6.86
CA VAL A 120 -4.17 10.68 -5.91
C VAL A 120 -3.77 12.16 -5.83
N GLY A 121 -2.99 12.64 -6.80
CA GLY A 121 -2.46 13.99 -6.83
C GLY A 121 -0.93 14.03 -6.95
N PRO A 122 -0.33 15.23 -7.00
CA PRO A 122 1.09 15.42 -7.25
C PRO A 122 1.99 14.62 -6.30
N TYR A 123 3.07 14.05 -6.83
CA TYR A 123 3.99 13.26 -6.03
C TYR A 123 4.74 14.16 -5.03
N ASN A 124 4.67 13.79 -3.76
CA ASN A 124 5.49 14.38 -2.70
C ASN A 124 6.18 13.24 -1.95
N GLU A 125 7.50 13.16 -2.13
CA GLU A 125 8.30 12.08 -1.53
C GLU A 125 8.26 12.10 0.00
N GLU A 126 8.28 13.28 0.63
CA GLU A 126 8.20 13.39 2.10
C GLU A 126 6.91 12.79 2.64
N TYR A 127 5.78 13.03 1.95
CA TYR A 127 4.50 12.50 2.38
C TYR A 127 4.40 11.00 2.14
N THR A 128 4.84 10.50 0.99
CA THR A 128 4.87 9.06 0.71
C THR A 128 5.78 8.31 1.69
N PHE A 129 6.99 8.83 1.93
CA PHE A 129 7.91 8.28 2.92
C PHE A 129 7.32 8.35 4.34
N GLY A 130 6.71 9.49 4.72
CA GLY A 130 6.04 9.66 6.01
C GLY A 130 4.89 8.67 6.23
N ASN A 131 4.11 8.35 5.19
CA ASN A 131 3.07 7.32 5.25
C ASN A 131 3.66 5.92 5.49
N ILE A 132 4.78 5.59 4.84
CA ILE A 132 5.49 4.33 5.06
C ILE A 132 6.00 4.25 6.50
N VAL A 133 6.66 5.31 6.98
CA VAL A 133 7.14 5.42 8.38
C VAL A 133 5.99 5.25 9.37
N SER A 134 4.85 5.91 9.13
CA SER A 134 3.66 5.81 9.98
C SER A 134 3.12 4.37 10.05
N MET A 135 3.07 3.65 8.92
CA MET A 135 2.69 2.24 8.91
C MET A 135 3.68 1.36 9.70
N VAL A 136 4.97 1.65 9.62
CA VAL A 136 5.99 0.95 10.43
C VAL A 136 5.78 1.21 11.93
N GLU A 137 5.53 2.45 12.32
CA GLU A 137 5.28 2.83 13.72
C GLU A 137 4.02 2.15 14.26
N LEU A 138 2.93 2.15 13.46
CA LEU A 138 1.69 1.44 13.79
C LEU A 138 1.93 -0.07 13.94
N ALA A 139 2.71 -0.69 13.06
CA ALA A 139 3.06 -2.10 13.16
C ALA A 139 3.84 -2.40 14.45
N LYS A 140 4.88 -1.61 14.75
CA LYS A 140 5.70 -1.73 15.96
C LYS A 140 4.86 -1.57 17.23
N ALA A 141 3.97 -0.58 17.27
CA ALA A 141 3.07 -0.34 18.40
C ALA A 141 2.14 -1.54 18.68
N ASN A 142 1.83 -2.33 17.65
CA ASN A 142 1.02 -3.55 17.74
C ASN A 142 1.85 -4.84 17.77
N LYS A 143 3.18 -4.74 17.98
CA LYS A 143 4.12 -5.87 18.06
C LYS A 143 4.17 -6.72 16.77
N ILE A 144 3.92 -6.10 15.63
CA ILE A 144 4.00 -6.72 14.30
C ILE A 144 5.39 -6.43 13.74
N LYS A 145 6.14 -7.47 13.34
CA LYS A 145 7.42 -7.30 12.64
C LYS A 145 7.19 -6.69 11.27
N VAL A 146 8.17 -5.95 10.74
CA VAL A 146 8.06 -5.30 9.43
C VAL A 146 9.18 -5.76 8.53
N ILE A 147 8.87 -5.98 7.26
CA ILE A 147 9.83 -5.98 6.15
C ILE A 147 9.42 -4.85 5.22
N LEU A 148 10.37 -3.97 4.91
CA LEU A 148 10.20 -2.95 3.86
C LEU A 148 10.80 -3.49 2.57
N THR A 149 10.20 -3.12 1.44
CA THR A 149 10.71 -3.53 0.13
C THR A 149 10.95 -2.32 -0.75
N SER A 150 11.84 -2.47 -1.74
CA SER A 150 11.97 -1.48 -2.81
C SER A 150 10.70 -1.41 -3.63
N VAL A 151 10.28 -0.21 -4.01
CA VAL A 151 9.43 0.01 -5.19
C VAL A 151 10.12 -0.61 -6.40
N LEU A 152 9.34 -1.35 -7.21
CA LEU A 152 9.85 -1.99 -8.43
C LEU A 152 10.29 -0.93 -9.46
N PRO A 153 11.20 -1.28 -10.38
CA PRO A 153 11.62 -0.38 -11.46
C PRO A 153 10.45 -0.11 -12.41
N ALA A 154 10.45 1.09 -12.99
CA ALA A 154 9.58 1.48 -14.08
C ALA A 154 10.25 2.65 -14.83
N ALA A 155 10.38 2.53 -16.15
CA ALA A 155 10.89 3.64 -16.97
C ALA A 155 9.85 4.75 -17.13
N THR A 156 8.58 4.37 -17.20
CA THR A 156 7.45 5.29 -17.38
C THR A 156 6.16 4.61 -16.92
N PHE A 157 5.12 5.41 -16.74
CA PHE A 157 3.76 4.94 -16.53
C PHE A 157 2.91 5.27 -17.75
N LYS A 158 2.45 4.26 -18.48
CA LYS A 158 1.68 4.47 -19.73
C LYS A 158 0.38 5.28 -19.51
N TRP A 159 -0.20 5.22 -18.31
CA TRP A 159 -1.40 5.98 -17.93
C TRP A 159 -1.11 7.39 -17.41
N ARG A 160 0.18 7.75 -17.28
CA ARG A 160 0.72 9.04 -16.83
C ARG A 160 1.96 9.42 -17.65
N PRO A 161 1.86 9.49 -18.99
CA PRO A 161 3.01 9.74 -19.86
C PRO A 161 3.67 11.11 -19.64
N GLU A 162 3.00 12.04 -18.97
CA GLU A 162 3.51 13.36 -18.58
C GLU A 162 4.65 13.31 -17.56
N ILE A 163 4.75 12.24 -16.76
CA ILE A 163 5.80 12.07 -15.76
C ILE A 163 7.06 11.52 -16.45
N LYS A 164 8.10 12.35 -16.53
CA LYS A 164 9.35 12.04 -17.26
C LYS A 164 10.50 11.56 -16.38
N ASP A 165 10.37 11.73 -15.08
CA ASP A 165 11.39 11.47 -14.06
C ASP A 165 11.03 10.27 -13.16
N VAL A 166 10.28 9.30 -13.69
CA VAL A 166 9.82 8.11 -12.95
C VAL A 166 10.99 7.32 -12.34
N PRO A 167 12.08 6.98 -13.08
CA PRO A 167 13.21 6.27 -12.51
C PRO A 167 13.86 7.01 -11.34
N GLN A 168 14.06 8.32 -11.46
CA GLN A 168 14.71 9.14 -10.46
C GLN A 168 13.89 9.21 -9.17
N LYS A 169 12.56 9.41 -9.30
CA LYS A 169 11.65 9.41 -8.15
C LYS A 169 11.62 8.05 -7.44
N ILE A 170 11.59 6.95 -8.18
CA ILE A 170 11.62 5.58 -7.61
C ILE A 170 12.95 5.32 -6.89
N GLN A 171 14.08 5.65 -7.52
CA GLN A 171 15.42 5.45 -6.94
C GLN A 171 15.60 6.29 -5.66
N SER A 172 15.16 7.55 -5.68
CA SER A 172 15.21 8.45 -4.53
C SER A 172 14.40 7.91 -3.34
N LEU A 173 13.13 7.52 -3.57
CA LEU A 173 12.29 6.93 -2.53
C LEU A 173 12.89 5.61 -2.00
N ASN A 174 13.39 4.74 -2.88
CA ASN A 174 14.03 3.49 -2.49
C ASN A 174 15.25 3.71 -1.61
N ALA A 175 16.10 4.68 -1.93
CA ALA A 175 17.26 5.02 -1.13
C ALA A 175 16.87 5.48 0.28
N ARG A 176 15.82 6.31 0.40
CA ARG A 176 15.29 6.76 1.70
C ARG A 176 14.70 5.62 2.52
N VAL A 177 13.88 4.77 1.89
CA VAL A 177 13.28 3.60 2.56
C VAL A 177 14.38 2.65 3.05
N ALA A 178 15.40 2.38 2.23
CA ALA A 178 16.54 1.55 2.61
C ALA A 178 17.34 2.15 3.78
N ALA A 179 17.62 3.45 3.75
CA ALA A 179 18.32 4.15 4.82
C ALA A 179 17.53 4.11 6.14
N TYR A 180 16.22 4.37 6.08
CA TYR A 180 15.33 4.26 7.24
C TYR A 180 15.29 2.84 7.80
N ALA A 181 15.15 1.84 6.93
CA ALA A 181 15.14 0.44 7.31
C ALA A 181 16.43 0.05 8.04
N LYS A 182 17.58 0.43 7.48
CA LYS A 182 18.91 0.23 8.10
C LYS A 182 19.01 0.89 9.47
N ALA A 183 18.64 2.16 9.59
CA ALA A 183 18.69 2.90 10.85
C ALA A 183 17.79 2.29 11.94
N ASN A 184 16.69 1.67 11.53
CA ASN A 184 15.70 1.06 12.43
C ASN A 184 15.84 -0.46 12.59
N LYS A 185 16.88 -1.08 12.03
CA LYS A 185 17.10 -2.54 12.03
C LYS A 185 15.89 -3.32 11.47
N ILE A 186 15.27 -2.78 10.43
CA ILE A 186 14.18 -3.40 9.68
C ILE A 186 14.79 -4.04 8.44
N PRO A 187 14.50 -5.31 8.11
CA PRO A 187 14.93 -5.90 6.85
C PRO A 187 14.40 -5.12 5.65
N TYR A 188 15.29 -4.86 4.69
CA TYR A 188 14.96 -4.24 3.42
C TYR A 188 15.18 -5.24 2.28
N VAL A 189 14.12 -5.56 1.55
CA VAL A 189 14.17 -6.44 0.38
C VAL A 189 14.24 -5.59 -0.89
N ASN A 190 15.37 -5.69 -1.59
CA ASN A 190 15.64 -4.91 -2.79
C ASN A 190 15.23 -5.67 -4.07
N TYR A 191 13.93 -5.74 -4.35
CA TYR A 191 13.42 -6.23 -5.64
C TYR A 191 13.94 -5.41 -6.81
N TYR A 192 14.14 -4.10 -6.63
CA TYR A 192 14.56 -3.20 -7.70
C TYR A 192 15.84 -3.70 -8.36
N GLN A 193 16.86 -4.01 -7.56
CA GLN A 193 18.13 -4.51 -8.06
C GLN A 193 18.01 -5.84 -8.83
N ALA A 194 17.07 -6.70 -8.44
CA ALA A 194 16.86 -8.01 -9.06
C ALA A 194 16.06 -7.93 -10.36
N MET A 195 15.33 -6.84 -10.60
CA MET A 195 14.33 -6.75 -11.68
C MET A 195 14.61 -5.62 -12.68
N VAL A 196 15.51 -4.69 -12.37
CA VAL A 196 15.84 -3.59 -13.28
C VAL A 196 16.64 -4.11 -14.47
N LEU A 197 16.32 -3.63 -15.67
CA LEU A 197 17.02 -4.00 -16.90
C LEU A 197 18.42 -3.40 -16.96
N ASP A 198 18.49 -2.09 -16.72
CA ASP A 198 19.68 -1.26 -16.90
C ASP A 198 19.56 0.07 -16.11
N GLU A 199 20.51 0.97 -16.32
CA GLU A 199 20.58 2.27 -15.64
C GLU A 199 19.38 3.19 -15.94
N ASN A 200 18.60 2.95 -17.00
CA ASN A 200 17.40 3.71 -17.31
C ASN A 200 16.22 3.39 -16.37
N GLY A 201 16.39 2.43 -15.46
CA GLY A 201 15.39 2.10 -14.44
C GLY A 201 14.16 1.39 -14.99
N ALA A 202 14.24 0.83 -16.20
CA ALA A 202 13.18 0.03 -16.79
C ALA A 202 13.04 -1.32 -16.05
N LEU A 203 11.81 -1.79 -15.87
CA LEU A 203 11.58 -3.19 -15.49
C LEU A 203 11.97 -4.10 -16.66
N ASN A 204 12.75 -5.13 -16.38
CA ASN A 204 13.21 -6.08 -17.39
C ASN A 204 12.00 -6.64 -18.18
N PRO A 205 11.97 -6.50 -19.52
CA PRO A 205 10.86 -6.96 -20.37
C PRO A 205 10.58 -8.47 -20.29
N GLN A 206 11.54 -9.28 -19.82
CA GLN A 206 11.30 -10.70 -19.53
C GLN A 206 10.29 -10.88 -18.39
N TYR A 207 10.17 -9.89 -17.50
CA TYR A 207 9.39 -9.95 -16.27
C TYR A 207 8.14 -9.07 -16.32
N THR A 208 7.84 -8.39 -17.44
CA THR A 208 6.68 -7.50 -17.56
C THR A 208 6.19 -7.36 -19.00
N LYS A 209 4.88 -7.11 -19.16
CA LYS A 209 4.28 -6.77 -20.47
C LYS A 209 4.04 -5.27 -20.65
N ASP A 210 3.86 -4.54 -19.55
CA ASP A 210 3.48 -3.13 -19.59
C ASP A 210 4.56 -2.18 -19.06
N GLY A 211 5.65 -2.72 -18.51
CA GLY A 211 6.76 -1.95 -17.97
C GLY A 211 6.64 -1.68 -16.46
N VAL A 212 5.59 -2.18 -15.79
CA VAL A 212 5.30 -1.90 -14.38
C VAL A 212 4.90 -3.17 -13.61
N HIS A 213 3.95 -3.93 -14.14
CA HIS A 213 3.39 -5.08 -13.43
C HIS A 213 4.16 -6.35 -13.78
N PRO A 214 4.61 -7.12 -12.77
CA PRO A 214 5.29 -8.38 -13.03
C PRO A 214 4.37 -9.41 -13.72
N THR A 215 4.96 -10.17 -14.65
CA THR A 215 4.39 -11.44 -15.13
C THR A 215 4.65 -12.56 -14.11
N SER A 216 4.26 -13.80 -14.44
CA SER A 216 4.58 -14.99 -13.65
C SER A 216 6.09 -15.07 -13.37
N GLU A 217 6.89 -14.91 -14.42
CA GLU A 217 8.35 -14.95 -14.37
C GLU A 217 8.93 -13.83 -13.51
N GLY A 218 8.29 -12.66 -13.49
CA GLY A 218 8.69 -11.58 -12.60
C GLY A 218 8.42 -11.90 -11.12
N TYR A 219 7.28 -12.52 -10.82
CA TYR A 219 7.00 -12.98 -9.46
C TYR A 219 7.93 -14.13 -9.04
N ASP A 220 8.32 -15.02 -9.96
CA ASP A 220 9.32 -16.08 -9.69
C ASP A 220 10.67 -15.52 -9.20
N ILE A 221 11.04 -14.30 -9.64
CA ILE A 221 12.23 -13.61 -9.12
C ILE A 221 11.98 -13.05 -7.71
N MET A 222 10.79 -12.50 -7.44
CA MET A 222 10.47 -11.85 -6.17
C MET A 222 10.29 -12.84 -5.01
N GLU A 223 9.68 -13.99 -5.27
CA GLU A 223 9.32 -15.02 -4.29
C GLU A 223 10.48 -15.54 -3.43
N PRO A 224 11.58 -16.06 -4.00
CA PRO A 224 12.67 -16.61 -3.20
C PRO A 224 13.33 -15.53 -2.33
N ILE A 225 13.41 -14.29 -2.82
CA ILE A 225 14.02 -13.17 -2.08
C ILE A 225 13.18 -12.83 -0.85
N ILE A 226 11.86 -12.67 -1.00
CA ILE A 226 11.00 -12.30 0.13
C ILE A 226 10.78 -13.47 1.08
N LYS A 227 10.68 -14.70 0.58
CA LYS A 227 10.51 -15.90 1.40
C LYS A 227 11.71 -16.08 2.34
N LYS A 228 12.93 -15.91 1.81
CA LYS A 228 14.15 -15.95 2.62
C LYS A 228 14.14 -14.88 3.72
N ALA A 229 13.77 -13.64 3.39
CA ALA A 229 13.70 -12.56 4.37
C ALA A 229 12.62 -12.79 5.46
N ILE A 230 11.50 -13.41 5.10
CA ILE A 230 10.44 -13.80 6.05
C ILE A 230 10.94 -14.91 6.98
N GLU A 231 11.58 -15.94 6.46
CA GLU A 231 12.13 -17.07 7.22
C GLU A 231 13.19 -16.62 8.23
N ASP A 232 14.05 -15.67 7.85
CA ASP A 232 15.06 -15.11 8.76
C ASP A 232 14.46 -14.31 9.92
N MET A 233 13.21 -13.85 9.76
CA MET A 233 12.52 -13.05 10.77
C MET A 233 11.60 -13.86 11.68
N LEU A 234 11.12 -15.04 11.28
CA LEU A 234 10.08 -15.79 11.98
C LEU A 234 10.56 -17.16 12.46
#